data_AF-A0A1V3RZ66-F1
#
_entry.id   AF-A0A1V3RZ66-F1
#
_cell.length_a   1.000
_cell.length_b   1.000
_cell.length_c   1.000
_cell.angle_alpha   90.00
_cell.angle_beta   90.00
_cell.angle_gamma   90.00
#
_symmetry.space_group_name_H-M   'P 1'
#
loop_
_entity.id
_entity.type
_entity.pdbx_description
1 polymer ?
#
loop_
_entity_poly.entity_id
_entity_poly.type
_entity_poly.pdbx_seq_one_letter_code
_entity_poly.pdbx_strand_id
1 'polypeptide(L)'
;MVDLLNQLEDSGLAQHFTVVGTHALYAFEAAASVRIVAGALATQDVDLLWDARQRVRFITDIKRLDKSMLQLLQEVDPTFVRKDLHAETAINAKGFEVDFLRRMQEGDDPHPFKLSDAEDELWPVMAERAKILTEAPRFSHVVIGATGKMAVMHTISPATFVEFKRWLADRPNREPSKRRRDALQAQTVQGLMDEGLLQAS
;
A
#
# COMPACT_ATOMS: atom_id res chain seq x y z
N MET A 1 5.88 -6.54 -7.10
CA MET A 1 4.80 -6.76 -6.10
C MET A 1 5.05 -7.99 -5.24
N VAL A 2 4.90 -9.22 -5.75
CA VAL A 2 5.03 -10.44 -4.90
C VAL A 2 6.38 -10.51 -4.19
N ASP A 3 7.50 -10.28 -4.89
CA ASP A 3 8.82 -10.29 -4.26
C ASP A 3 8.99 -9.16 -3.22
N LEU A 4 8.33 -8.02 -3.40
CA LEU A 4 8.29 -6.94 -2.40
C LEU A 4 7.54 -7.37 -1.13
N LEU A 5 6.38 -7.99 -1.27
CA LEU A 5 5.60 -8.47 -0.13
C LEU A 5 6.36 -9.56 0.64
N ASN A 6 6.99 -10.49 -0.06
CA ASN A 6 7.83 -11.51 0.56
C ASN A 6 9.03 -10.89 1.27
N GLN A 7 9.71 -9.89 0.68
CA GLN A 7 10.80 -9.19 1.36
C GLN A 7 10.34 -8.50 2.65
N LEU A 8 9.13 -7.91 2.67
CA LEU A 8 8.57 -7.32 3.89
C LEU A 8 8.23 -8.39 4.95
N GLU A 9 7.75 -9.55 4.53
CA GLU A 9 7.44 -10.68 5.42
C GLU A 9 8.73 -11.26 6.01
N ASP A 10 9.71 -11.58 5.17
CA ASP A 10 11.00 -12.19 5.53
C ASP A 10 11.83 -11.27 6.43
N SER A 11 11.69 -9.95 6.28
CA SER A 11 12.31 -8.95 7.16
C SER A 11 11.53 -8.67 8.45
N GLY A 12 10.36 -9.29 8.64
CA GLY A 12 9.49 -9.05 9.80
C GLY A 12 8.84 -7.67 9.82
N LEU A 13 8.85 -6.96 8.68
CA LEU A 13 8.31 -5.60 8.56
C LEU A 13 6.88 -5.53 8.04
N ALA A 14 6.35 -6.61 7.45
CA ALA A 14 5.00 -6.65 6.86
C ALA A 14 3.89 -6.18 7.81
N GLN A 15 4.01 -6.47 9.11
CA GLN A 15 3.06 -6.02 10.13
C GLN A 15 2.92 -4.49 10.24
N HIS A 16 3.94 -3.73 9.85
CA HIS A 16 3.97 -2.27 9.93
C HIS A 16 3.34 -1.60 8.71
N PHE A 17 3.04 -2.36 7.66
CA PHE A 17 2.51 -1.84 6.40
C PHE A 17 1.18 -2.50 6.02
N THR A 18 0.37 -1.71 5.33
CA THR A 18 -0.88 -2.14 4.70
C THR A 18 -0.85 -1.70 3.24
N VAL A 19 -1.02 -2.62 2.30
CA VAL A 19 -1.21 -2.30 0.89
C VAL A 19 -2.55 -1.58 0.74
N VAL A 20 -2.53 -0.38 0.17
CA VAL A 20 -3.73 0.40 -0.13
C VAL A 20 -3.78 0.74 -1.62
N GLY A 21 -4.80 1.48 -2.03
CA GLY A 21 -4.95 1.87 -3.42
C GLY A 21 -5.25 0.68 -4.35
N THR A 22 -4.88 0.82 -5.62
CA THR A 22 -5.28 -0.12 -6.68
C THR A 22 -4.83 -1.56 -6.42
N HIS A 23 -3.66 -1.76 -5.81
CA HIS A 23 -3.10 -3.09 -5.60
C HIS A 23 -3.89 -3.96 -4.60
N ALA A 24 -4.69 -3.35 -3.71
CA ALA A 24 -5.59 -4.07 -2.81
C ALA A 24 -6.58 -4.98 -3.56
N LEU A 25 -6.93 -4.60 -4.80
CA LEU A 25 -7.85 -5.36 -5.65
C LEU A 25 -7.33 -6.78 -5.95
N TYR A 26 -6.01 -7.03 -5.95
CA TYR A 26 -5.48 -8.37 -6.16
C TYR A 26 -5.82 -9.31 -4.99
N ALA A 27 -5.86 -8.81 -3.75
CA ALA A 27 -6.28 -9.60 -2.61
C ALA A 27 -7.78 -9.93 -2.68
N PHE A 28 -8.60 -8.97 -3.12
CA PHE A 28 -10.04 -9.16 -3.27
C PHE A 28 -10.39 -10.09 -4.44
N GLU A 29 -9.69 -9.96 -5.57
CA GLU A 29 -9.81 -10.84 -6.73
C GLU A 29 -9.55 -12.30 -6.33
N ALA A 30 -8.43 -12.54 -5.63
CA ALA A 30 -8.06 -13.87 -5.15
C ALA A 30 -9.08 -14.42 -4.14
N ALA A 31 -9.50 -13.59 -3.17
CA ALA A 31 -10.47 -14.01 -2.16
C ALA A 31 -11.85 -14.35 -2.73
N ALA A 32 -12.30 -13.59 -3.73
CA ALA A 32 -13.56 -13.84 -4.43
C ALA A 32 -13.46 -14.94 -5.49
N SER A 33 -12.26 -15.45 -5.78
CA SER A 33 -12.01 -16.42 -6.87
C SER A 33 -12.52 -15.94 -8.24
N VAL A 34 -12.38 -14.64 -8.51
CA VAL A 34 -12.81 -14.00 -9.77
C VAL A 34 -11.62 -13.39 -10.50
N ARG A 35 -11.89 -12.67 -11.60
CA ARG A 35 -10.91 -11.77 -12.22
C ARG A 35 -11.51 -10.38 -12.40
N ILE A 36 -10.86 -9.37 -11.85
CA ILE A 36 -11.25 -7.96 -11.96
C ILE A 36 -10.66 -7.39 -13.26
N VAL A 37 -11.47 -6.64 -14.02
CA VAL A 37 -11.12 -6.17 -15.37
C VAL A 37 -9.95 -5.17 -15.35
N ALA A 38 -9.05 -5.28 -16.33
CA ALA A 38 -7.80 -4.51 -16.43
C ALA A 38 -7.94 -2.97 -16.37
N GLY A 39 -9.09 -2.42 -16.77
CA GLY A 39 -9.35 -0.98 -16.68
C GLY A 39 -9.32 -0.43 -15.24
N ALA A 40 -9.51 -1.28 -14.23
CA ALA A 40 -9.40 -0.95 -12.82
C ALA A 40 -7.94 -1.09 -12.28
N LEU A 41 -7.04 -1.77 -12.99
CA LEU A 41 -5.72 -2.22 -12.50
C LEU A 41 -4.52 -1.52 -13.16
N ALA A 42 -4.72 -0.58 -14.08
CA ALA A 42 -3.64 0.12 -14.78
C ALA A 42 -2.89 1.10 -13.85
N THR A 43 -1.96 0.57 -13.05
CA THR A 43 -1.15 1.31 -12.08
C THR A 43 0.26 0.69 -12.07
N GLN A 44 1.30 1.53 -12.05
CA GLN A 44 2.70 1.11 -11.94
C GLN A 44 3.27 1.34 -10.53
N ASP A 45 2.41 1.81 -9.63
CA ASP A 45 2.65 2.30 -8.28
C ASP A 45 1.93 1.44 -7.23
N VAL A 46 2.64 1.06 -6.18
CA VAL A 46 2.03 0.48 -4.97
C VAL A 46 2.08 1.47 -3.84
N ASP A 47 0.92 1.70 -3.22
CA ASP A 47 0.80 2.48 -2.01
C ASP A 47 0.95 1.58 -0.78
N LEU A 48 2.00 1.79 0.01
CA LEU A 48 2.20 1.17 1.31
C LEU A 48 1.86 2.16 2.42
N LEU A 49 0.75 1.93 3.10
CA LEU A 49 0.37 2.69 4.28
C LEU A 49 1.15 2.17 5.50
N TRP A 50 2.05 3.00 6.02
CA TRP A 50 2.78 2.75 7.25
C TRP A 50 1.95 3.10 8.49
N ASP A 51 1.86 2.17 9.45
CA ASP A 51 1.21 2.42 10.74
C ASP A 51 2.13 3.18 11.70
N ALA A 52 2.10 4.50 11.62
CA ALA A 52 2.90 5.39 12.46
C ALA A 52 2.66 5.22 13.97
N ARG A 53 1.54 4.60 14.41
CA ARG A 53 1.30 4.29 15.83
C ARG A 53 2.27 3.23 16.36
N GLN A 54 2.77 2.37 15.48
CA GLN A 54 3.73 1.31 15.79
C GLN A 54 5.18 1.78 15.58
N ARG A 55 5.43 3.09 15.44
CA ARG A 55 6.74 3.66 15.11
C ARG A 55 7.88 3.15 15.99
N VAL A 56 7.71 3.11 17.31
CA VAL A 56 8.79 2.67 18.23
C VAL A 56 9.19 1.23 17.92
N ARG A 57 8.20 0.37 17.65
CA ARG A 57 8.42 -1.02 17.25
C ARG A 57 9.09 -1.09 15.88
N PHE A 58 8.60 -0.35 14.90
CA PHE A 58 9.19 -0.28 13.56
C PHE A 58 10.67 0.14 13.58
N ILE A 59 11.01 1.21 14.31
CA ILE A 59 12.41 1.68 14.45
C ILE A 59 13.28 0.60 15.09
N THR A 60 12.75 -0.13 16.07
CA THR A 60 13.49 -1.22 16.71
C THR A 60 13.73 -2.37 15.74
N ASP A 61 12.68 -2.76 14.99
CA ASP A 61 12.75 -3.86 14.03
C ASP A 61 13.69 -3.54 12.88
N ILE A 62 13.62 -2.34 12.30
CA ILE A 62 14.51 -1.94 11.19
C ILE A 62 15.97 -1.78 11.65
N LYS A 63 16.22 -1.29 12.88
CA LYS A 63 17.57 -1.24 13.45
C LYS A 63 18.18 -2.63 13.64
N ARG A 64 17.38 -3.65 13.96
CA ARG A 64 17.86 -5.04 14.07
C ARG A 64 18.28 -5.63 12.73
N LEU A 65 17.66 -5.18 11.64
CA LEU A 65 18.02 -5.62 10.29
C LEU A 65 19.33 -5.00 9.80
N ASP A 66 19.80 -3.93 10.45
CA ASP A 66 20.97 -3.13 10.04
C ASP A 66 20.89 -2.67 8.57
N LYS A 67 19.68 -2.34 8.12
CA LYS A 67 19.35 -1.92 6.75
C LYS A 67 18.33 -0.79 6.76
N SER A 68 18.41 0.07 5.75
CA SER A 68 17.37 1.06 5.43
C SER A 68 16.21 0.42 4.66
N MET A 69 15.06 1.10 4.60
CA MET A 69 13.95 0.63 3.76
C MET A 69 14.34 0.59 2.29
N LEU A 70 15.08 1.59 1.81
CA LEU A 70 15.60 1.59 0.43
C LEU A 70 16.52 0.39 0.16
N GLN A 71 17.41 0.04 1.10
CA GLN A 71 18.28 -1.13 0.95
C GLN A 71 17.48 -2.43 0.88
N LEU A 72 16.42 -2.57 1.68
CA LEU A 72 15.51 -3.73 1.58
C LEU A 72 14.81 -3.80 0.21
N LEU A 73 14.41 -2.66 -0.35
CA LEU A 73 13.86 -2.63 -1.72
C LEU A 73 14.93 -3.05 -2.75
N GLN A 74 16.19 -2.64 -2.56
CA GLN A 74 17.30 -2.99 -3.44
C GLN A 74 17.64 -4.49 -3.42
N GLU A 75 17.29 -5.22 -2.36
CA GLU A 75 17.39 -6.68 -2.33
C GLU A 75 16.36 -7.36 -3.25
N VAL A 76 15.24 -6.69 -3.51
CA VAL A 76 14.23 -7.13 -4.49
C VAL A 76 14.66 -6.77 -5.90
N ASP A 77 15.11 -5.53 -6.12
CA ASP A 77 15.65 -5.05 -7.38
C ASP A 77 16.74 -4.00 -7.12
N PRO A 78 18.03 -4.27 -7.40
CA PRO A 78 19.13 -3.36 -7.09
C PRO A 78 19.04 -1.97 -7.73
N THR A 79 18.15 -1.80 -8.72
CA THR A 79 17.96 -0.52 -9.41
C THR A 79 17.02 0.45 -8.68
N PHE A 80 16.45 0.05 -7.53
CA PHE A 80 15.66 0.96 -6.72
C PHE A 80 16.50 2.15 -6.22
N VAL A 81 15.94 3.34 -6.44
CA VAL A 81 16.44 4.63 -5.93
C VAL A 81 15.28 5.43 -5.37
N ARG A 82 15.56 6.37 -4.45
CA ARG A 82 14.58 7.39 -4.07
C ARG A 82 14.34 8.31 -5.27
N LYS A 83 13.07 8.53 -5.61
CA LYS A 83 12.69 9.38 -6.74
C LYS A 83 12.99 10.84 -6.42
N ASP A 84 13.61 11.54 -7.37
CA ASP A 84 13.93 12.95 -7.18
C ASP A 84 12.66 13.78 -6.99
N LEU A 85 12.71 14.77 -6.08
CA LEU A 85 11.59 15.62 -5.65
C LEU A 85 10.39 14.88 -5.01
N HIS A 86 10.44 13.56 -4.88
CA HIS A 86 9.40 12.69 -4.31
C HIS A 86 10.03 11.76 -3.25
N ALA A 87 10.34 12.33 -2.09
CA ALA A 87 11.08 11.63 -1.05
C ALA A 87 10.32 10.43 -0.44
N GLU A 88 9.01 10.36 -0.65
CA GLU A 88 8.11 9.26 -0.31
C GLU A 88 8.16 8.06 -1.25
N THR A 89 8.72 8.25 -2.45
CA THR A 89 8.64 7.27 -3.54
C THR A 89 9.99 6.64 -3.78
N ALA A 90 10.02 5.30 -3.79
CA ALA A 90 11.11 4.54 -4.38
C ALA A 90 10.72 4.08 -5.80
N ILE A 91 11.62 4.23 -6.76
CA ILE A 91 11.41 3.84 -8.15
C ILE A 91 12.56 2.96 -8.65
N ASN A 92 12.25 1.91 -9.40
CA ASN A 92 13.27 1.07 -10.05
C ASN A 92 13.45 1.41 -11.54
N ALA A 93 14.46 0.82 -12.19
CA ALA A 93 14.76 1.07 -13.61
C ALA A 93 13.64 0.62 -14.58
N LYS A 94 12.66 -0.16 -14.11
CA LYS A 94 11.49 -0.59 -14.89
C LYS A 94 10.31 0.36 -14.75
N GLY A 95 10.45 1.44 -13.96
CA GLY A 95 9.39 2.41 -13.67
C GLY A 95 8.36 1.92 -12.64
N PHE A 96 8.67 0.87 -11.87
CA PHE A 96 7.79 0.43 -10.78
C PHE A 96 8.03 1.31 -9.55
N GLU A 97 6.97 1.92 -9.05
CA GLU A 97 7.00 2.88 -7.95
C GLU A 97 6.43 2.24 -6.66
N VAL A 98 7.05 2.54 -5.53
CA VAL A 98 6.60 2.18 -4.18
C VAL A 98 6.46 3.47 -3.39
N ASP A 99 5.21 3.84 -3.12
CA ASP A 99 4.86 5.05 -2.40
C ASP A 99 4.60 4.72 -0.93
N PHE A 100 5.28 5.43 -0.03
CA PHE A 100 5.09 5.26 1.41
C PHE A 100 4.17 6.36 1.94
N LEU A 101 3.01 5.95 2.43
CA LEU A 101 1.98 6.82 2.98
C LEU A 101 1.91 6.68 4.50
N ARG A 102 1.46 7.72 5.18
CA ARG A 102 1.11 7.66 6.61
C ARG A 102 -0.09 8.54 6.92
N ARG A 103 -0.66 8.33 8.12
CA ARG A 103 -1.71 9.20 8.66
C ARG A 103 -1.25 10.66 8.81
N MET A 104 -2.22 11.57 8.82
CA MET A 104 -2.00 12.96 9.21
C MET A 104 -1.41 13.02 10.62
N GLN A 105 -0.57 14.03 10.87
CA GLN A 105 0.03 14.28 12.18
C GLN A 105 -1.07 14.48 13.24
N GLU A 106 -0.93 13.81 14.39
CA GLU A 106 -1.77 14.05 15.57
C GLU A 106 -0.90 14.29 16.80
N GLY A 107 -1.23 15.32 17.60
CA GLY A 107 -0.52 15.66 18.83
C GLY A 107 0.98 15.90 18.60
N ASP A 108 1.82 15.27 19.42
CA ASP A 108 3.27 15.43 19.40
C ASP A 108 3.99 14.47 18.42
N ASP A 109 3.28 13.91 17.44
CA ASP A 109 3.88 13.11 16.37
C ASP A 109 5.06 13.89 15.74
N PRO A 110 6.31 13.38 15.77
CA PRO A 110 7.43 14.12 15.21
C PRO A 110 7.26 14.42 13.72
N HIS A 111 7.76 15.56 13.24
CA HIS A 111 7.72 15.86 11.81
C HIS A 111 8.95 16.69 11.41
N PRO A 112 9.64 16.36 10.31
CA PRO A 112 9.38 15.27 9.35
C PRO A 112 9.92 13.88 9.77
N PHE A 113 9.41 12.79 9.15
CA PHE A 113 9.80 11.40 9.48
C PHE A 113 10.54 10.71 8.34
N LYS A 114 11.66 10.08 8.68
CA LYS A 114 12.32 9.05 7.87
C LYS A 114 11.91 7.66 8.35
N LEU A 115 11.96 6.66 7.47
CA LEU A 115 11.76 5.25 7.85
C LEU A 115 12.96 4.68 8.64
N SER A 116 14.15 5.23 8.49
CA SER A 116 15.35 4.90 9.24
C SER A 116 16.29 6.11 9.34
N ASP A 117 17.42 5.93 10.03
CA ASP A 117 18.42 6.98 10.22
C ASP A 117 19.33 7.18 8.99
N ALA A 118 19.14 6.43 7.90
CA ALA A 118 19.97 6.52 6.68
C ALA A 118 19.82 7.88 5.94
N GLU A 119 20.87 8.25 5.19
CA GLU A 119 20.96 9.54 4.49
C GLU A 119 19.95 9.65 3.34
N ASP A 120 19.92 8.64 2.46
CA ASP A 120 19.04 8.55 1.29
C ASP A 120 17.67 7.91 1.60
N GLU A 121 17.29 7.88 2.87
CA GLU A 121 16.07 7.21 3.29
C GLU A 121 14.79 7.88 2.77
N LEU A 122 13.73 7.07 2.71
CA LEU A 122 12.38 7.45 2.29
C LEU A 122 11.61 8.19 3.40
N TRP A 123 10.75 9.12 2.97
CA TRP A 123 10.01 10.05 3.80
C TRP A 123 8.51 9.89 3.58
N PRO A 124 7.80 9.10 4.40
CA PRO A 124 6.39 8.85 4.17
C PRO A 124 5.56 10.13 4.22
N VAL A 125 4.76 10.38 3.17
CA VAL A 125 3.90 11.55 3.07
C VAL A 125 2.58 11.33 3.77
N MET A 126 2.02 12.42 4.30
CA MET A 126 0.72 12.40 4.93
C MET A 126 -0.38 12.31 3.88
N ALA A 127 -1.22 11.29 3.97
CA ALA A 127 -2.38 11.13 3.11
C ALA A 127 -3.67 11.54 3.84
N GLU A 128 -4.51 12.33 3.17
CA GLU A 128 -5.81 12.73 3.70
C GLU A 128 -6.66 11.48 4.01
N ARG A 129 -7.32 11.49 5.18
CA ARG A 129 -8.12 10.35 5.69
C ARG A 129 -7.36 9.02 5.85
N ALA A 130 -6.03 8.98 5.75
CA ALA A 130 -5.26 7.76 6.00
C ALA A 130 -5.42 7.23 7.44
N LYS A 131 -5.87 8.06 8.40
CA LYS A 131 -6.28 7.59 9.73
C LYS A 131 -7.34 6.50 9.67
N ILE A 132 -8.37 6.66 8.83
CA ILE A 132 -9.43 5.67 8.65
C ILE A 132 -8.83 4.35 8.16
N LEU A 133 -7.88 4.42 7.23
CA LEU A 133 -7.20 3.25 6.68
C LEU A 133 -6.28 2.57 7.71
N THR A 134 -5.63 3.35 8.58
CA THR A 134 -4.77 2.85 9.65
C THR A 134 -5.59 2.17 10.77
N GLU A 135 -6.82 2.62 11.01
CA GLU A 135 -7.73 2.07 12.02
C GLU A 135 -8.67 0.99 11.47
N ALA A 136 -8.70 0.81 10.15
CA ALA A 136 -9.56 -0.15 9.49
C ALA A 136 -9.25 -1.60 9.87
N PRO A 137 -10.26 -2.49 9.87
CA PRO A 137 -10.02 -3.92 9.97
C PRO A 137 -9.07 -4.38 8.86
N ARG A 138 -8.06 -5.18 9.24
CA ARG A 138 -7.11 -5.76 8.29
C ARG A 138 -7.76 -6.91 7.56
N PHE A 139 -7.58 -6.92 6.24
CA PHE A 139 -7.88 -8.04 5.37
C PHE A 139 -6.57 -8.64 4.86
N SER A 140 -6.44 -9.96 4.86
CA SER A 140 -5.23 -10.62 4.39
C SER A 140 -5.58 -11.78 3.47
N HIS A 141 -4.92 -11.85 2.32
CA HIS A 141 -5.13 -12.94 1.39
C HIS A 141 -3.86 -13.24 0.60
N VAL A 142 -3.72 -14.50 0.16
CA VAL A 142 -2.60 -14.90 -0.70
C VAL A 142 -2.85 -14.34 -2.11
N VAL A 143 -1.84 -13.66 -2.65
CA VAL A 143 -1.83 -13.18 -4.04
C VAL A 143 -0.80 -13.95 -4.86
N ILE A 144 -1.12 -14.21 -6.12
CA ILE A 144 -0.28 -14.98 -7.03
C ILE A 144 0.27 -14.03 -8.10
N GLY A 145 1.60 -14.01 -8.24
CA GLY A 145 2.29 -13.23 -9.26
C GLY A 145 2.27 -13.94 -10.62
N ALA A 146 2.58 -13.19 -11.69
CA ALA A 146 2.62 -13.73 -13.05
C ALA A 146 3.62 -14.90 -13.24
N THR A 147 4.62 -15.01 -12.36
CA THR A 147 5.62 -16.08 -12.34
C THR A 147 5.19 -17.31 -11.52
N GLY A 148 3.98 -17.30 -10.95
CA GLY A 148 3.48 -18.35 -10.05
C GLY A 148 3.97 -18.23 -8.60
N LYS A 149 4.86 -17.28 -8.29
CA LYS A 149 5.24 -16.97 -6.91
C LYS A 149 4.03 -16.43 -6.13
N MET A 150 3.99 -16.73 -4.84
CA MET A 150 2.92 -16.29 -3.94
C MET A 150 3.48 -15.38 -2.85
N ALA A 151 2.63 -14.49 -2.35
CA ALA A 151 2.87 -13.70 -1.15
C ALA A 151 1.56 -13.46 -0.40
N VAL A 152 1.63 -13.21 0.90
CA VAL A 152 0.48 -12.69 1.66
C VAL A 152 0.40 -11.18 1.43
N MET A 153 -0.75 -10.70 0.98
CA MET A 153 -1.03 -9.27 0.91
C MET A 153 -1.90 -8.88 2.11
N HIS A 154 -1.37 -8.00 2.95
CA HIS A 154 -2.17 -7.31 3.97
C HIS A 154 -2.74 -6.03 3.40
N THR A 155 -4.06 -5.87 3.44
CA THR A 155 -4.78 -4.68 3.00
C THR A 155 -5.90 -4.33 4.00
N ILE A 156 -6.68 -3.30 3.70
CA ILE A 156 -7.87 -2.89 4.46
C ILE A 156 -9.07 -3.76 4.07
N SER A 157 -10.09 -3.81 4.93
CA SER A 157 -11.33 -4.54 4.61
C SER A 157 -12.00 -4.04 3.32
N PRO A 158 -12.69 -4.93 2.57
CA PRO A 158 -13.42 -4.56 1.36
C PRO A 158 -14.41 -3.41 1.58
N ALA A 159 -15.12 -3.39 2.72
CA ALA A 159 -16.03 -2.30 3.07
C ALA A 159 -15.31 -0.94 3.21
N THR A 160 -14.19 -0.93 3.93
CA THR A 160 -13.38 0.29 4.11
C THR A 160 -12.82 0.76 2.76
N PHE A 161 -12.35 -0.18 1.93
CA PHE A 161 -11.87 0.14 0.59
C PHE A 161 -12.92 0.86 -0.26
N VAL A 162 -14.15 0.33 -0.27
CA VAL A 162 -15.26 0.92 -1.03
C VAL A 162 -15.59 2.33 -0.53
N GLU A 163 -15.72 2.51 0.79
CA GLU A 163 -16.00 3.83 1.38
C GLU A 163 -14.92 4.85 1.00
N PHE A 164 -13.65 4.45 1.15
CA PHE A 164 -12.52 5.32 0.87
C PHE A 164 -12.43 5.69 -0.62
N LYS A 165 -12.67 4.73 -1.52
CA LYS A 165 -12.62 4.97 -2.97
C LYS A 165 -13.77 5.85 -3.46
N ARG A 166 -14.99 5.69 -2.91
CA ARG A 166 -16.11 6.63 -3.18
C ARG A 166 -15.75 8.04 -2.75
N TRP A 167 -15.24 8.19 -1.53
CA TRP A 167 -14.79 9.49 -1.04
C TRP A 167 -13.70 10.12 -1.92
N LEU A 168 -12.71 9.35 -2.37
CA LEU A 168 -11.67 9.84 -3.30
C LEU A 168 -12.26 10.33 -4.63
N ALA A 169 -13.24 9.62 -5.18
CA ALA A 169 -13.90 10.01 -6.43
C ALA A 169 -14.67 11.34 -6.29
N ASP A 170 -15.27 11.60 -5.13
CA ASP A 170 -16.05 12.81 -4.85
C ASP A 170 -15.18 14.06 -4.61
N ARG A 171 -13.85 13.92 -4.55
CA ARG A 171 -12.95 15.06 -4.32
C ARG A 171 -13.02 16.06 -5.49
N PRO A 172 -13.25 17.37 -5.20
CA PRO A 172 -13.33 18.40 -6.24
C PRO A 172 -12.10 18.46 -7.15
N ASN A 173 -10.91 18.31 -6.54
CA ASN A 173 -9.62 18.43 -7.22
C ASN A 173 -9.06 17.08 -7.72
N ARG A 174 -9.85 16.00 -7.69
CA ARG A 174 -9.40 14.70 -8.25
C ARG A 174 -9.36 14.79 -9.76
N GLU A 175 -8.21 14.42 -10.34
CA GLU A 175 -8.05 14.35 -11.79
C GLU A 175 -9.14 13.43 -12.42
N PRO A 176 -9.78 13.83 -13.53
CA PRO A 176 -10.94 13.12 -14.09
C PRO A 176 -10.72 11.62 -14.36
N SER A 177 -9.56 11.21 -14.85
CA SER A 177 -9.25 9.78 -15.07
C SER A 177 -9.11 9.01 -13.76
N LYS A 178 -8.45 9.59 -12.75
CA LYS A 178 -8.35 9.02 -11.40
C LYS A 178 -9.72 8.91 -10.74
N ARG A 179 -10.57 9.95 -10.87
CA ARG A 179 -11.96 9.94 -10.36
C ARG A 179 -12.77 8.77 -10.91
N ARG A 180 -12.79 8.61 -12.25
CA ARG A 180 -13.52 7.50 -12.90
C ARG A 180 -13.01 6.14 -12.44
N ARG A 181 -11.69 6.01 -12.28
CA ARG A 181 -11.05 4.77 -11.81
C ARG A 181 -11.43 4.47 -10.37
N ASP A 182 -11.33 5.44 -9.45
CA ASP A 182 -11.70 5.25 -8.05
C ASP A 182 -13.18 4.83 -7.91
N ALA A 183 -14.09 5.47 -8.66
CA ALA A 183 -15.50 5.10 -8.68
C ALA A 183 -15.73 3.67 -9.22
N LEU A 184 -15.06 3.29 -10.31
CA LEU A 184 -15.14 1.94 -10.86
C LEU A 184 -14.62 0.90 -9.87
N GLN A 185 -13.47 1.14 -9.24
CA GLN A 185 -12.90 0.23 -8.24
C GLN A 185 -13.85 0.04 -7.06
N ALA A 186 -14.46 1.12 -6.56
CA ALA A 186 -15.46 1.04 -5.50
C ALA A 186 -16.70 0.23 -5.92
N GLN A 187 -17.20 0.46 -7.14
CA GLN A 187 -18.35 -0.26 -7.67
C GLN A 187 -18.06 -1.75 -7.85
N THR A 188 -16.88 -2.11 -8.37
CA THR A 188 -16.49 -3.51 -8.54
C THR A 188 -16.43 -4.24 -7.21
N VAL A 189 -15.74 -3.69 -6.21
CA VAL A 189 -15.63 -4.35 -4.89
C VAL A 189 -16.97 -4.41 -4.18
N GLN A 190 -17.81 -3.38 -4.31
CA GLN A 190 -19.18 -3.43 -3.80
C GLN A 190 -19.99 -4.57 -4.44
N GLY A 191 -19.93 -4.71 -5.77
CA GLY A 191 -20.64 -5.78 -6.47
C GLY A 191 -20.23 -7.19 -5.99
N LEU A 192 -18.93 -7.41 -5.77
CA LEU A 192 -18.45 -8.69 -5.21
C LEU A 192 -19.00 -8.97 -3.81
N MET A 193 -19.17 -7.93 -2.98
CA MET A 193 -19.78 -8.08 -1.66
C MET A 193 -21.30 -8.33 -1.75
N ASP A 194 -22.00 -7.61 -2.62
CA ASP A 194 -23.45 -7.73 -2.79
C ASP A 194 -23.84 -9.12 -3.34
N GLU A 195 -22.98 -9.71 -4.18
CA GLU A 195 -23.12 -11.07 -4.71
C GLU A 195 -22.69 -12.17 -3.70
N GLY A 196 -22.17 -11.79 -2.53
CA GLY A 196 -21.69 -12.72 -1.51
C GLY A 196 -20.37 -13.42 -1.85
N LEU A 197 -19.66 -12.97 -2.90
CA LEU A 197 -18.36 -13.52 -3.33
C LEU A 197 -17.21 -13.02 -2.44
N LEU A 198 -17.36 -11.86 -1.82
CA LEU A 198 -16.35 -11.24 -0.98
C LEU A 198 -16.95 -10.81 0.37
N GLN A 199 -16.33 -11.23 1.48
CA GLN A 199 -16.77 -10.81 2.81
C GLN A 199 -16.39 -9.36 3.08
N ALA A 200 -17.29 -8.59 3.68
CA ALA A 200 -17.08 -7.17 3.96
C ALA A 200 -16.00 -6.89 5.02
N SER A 201 -15.73 -7.86 5.89
CA SER A 201 -14.79 -7.84 7.02
C SER A 201 -13.89 -9.06 7.01
#